data_AF-A0A1E3LMU6-F1
#
_entry.id   AF-A0A1E3LMU6-F1
#
_cell.length_a   1.000
_cell.length_b   1.000
_cell.length_c   1.000
_cell.angle_alpha   90.00
_cell.angle_beta   90.00
_cell.angle_gamma   90.00
#
_symmetry.space_group_name_H-M   'P 1'
#
loop_
_entity.id
_entity.type
_entity.pdbx_description
1 polymer ?
#
loop_
_entity_poly.entity_id
_entity_poly.type
_entity_poly.pdbx_seq_one_letter_code
_entity_poly.pdbx_strand_id
1 'polypeptide(L)'
;MGFFSATGRGMAWVAAGVVGMTPIKAGFAVVRGNWNALRSRSCPRCGRGRLYEFSEVVEGTTYFAQGCNMCDFYEFTDSEAVSETLSVRRRQTLSALNEQGVREKLLRRYKWWSRIYLFASLLCVLLSLALLFNGNRYFGSAALLGMFVLVRAFLASYRFWQIREDRLFAPGAFKEWFKKGAWIV
;
A
#
# COMPACT_ATOMS: atom_id res chain seq x y z
N MET A 1 1.15 29.20 45.88
CA MET A 1 1.83 27.91 45.60
C MET A 1 1.52 27.50 44.16
N GLY A 2 2.44 27.67 43.21
CA GLY A 2 2.16 27.38 41.78
C GLY A 2 3.37 27.02 40.92
N PHE A 3 4.53 26.78 41.54
CA PHE A 3 5.80 26.59 40.83
C PHE A 3 6.03 25.17 40.29
N PHE A 4 5.14 24.21 40.61
CA PHE A 4 5.29 22.78 40.27
C PHE A 4 4.52 22.31 39.02
N SER A 5 3.71 23.15 38.37
CA SER A 5 2.87 22.71 37.22
C SER A 5 3.51 22.92 35.83
N ALA A 6 4.55 23.76 35.74
CA ALA A 6 5.28 24.04 34.49
C ALA A 6 6.48 23.10 34.31
N THR A 7 7.21 22.83 35.39
CA THR A 7 8.39 21.95 35.41
C THR A 7 8.03 20.47 35.18
N GLY A 8 6.89 20.01 35.71
CA GLY A 8 6.41 18.64 35.48
C GLY A 8 6.03 18.35 34.01
N ARG A 9 5.50 19.35 33.28
CA ARG A 9 5.20 19.22 31.84
C ARG A 9 6.47 19.20 30.98
N GLY A 10 7.49 19.96 31.37
CA GLY A 10 8.81 19.91 30.73
C GLY A 10 9.50 18.56 30.91
N MET A 11 9.48 18.00 32.12
CA MET A 11 10.05 16.67 32.39
C MET A 11 9.32 15.54 31.68
N ALA A 12 7.99 15.61 31.54
CA ALA A 12 7.22 14.63 30.76
C ALA A 12 7.57 14.68 29.26
N TRP A 13 7.86 15.86 28.70
CA TRP A 13 8.31 16.02 27.32
C TRP A 13 9.73 15.47 27.10
N VAL A 14 10.64 15.74 28.04
CA VAL A 14 12.00 15.19 28.00
C VAL A 14 11.99 13.68 28.17
N ALA A 15 11.18 13.13 29.08
CA ALA A 15 10.99 11.69 29.24
C ALA A 15 10.36 11.04 28.00
N ALA A 16 9.37 11.68 27.37
CA ALA A 16 8.80 11.20 26.10
C ALA A 16 9.78 11.26 24.92
N GLY A 17 10.73 12.21 24.95
CA GLY A 17 11.85 12.30 24.02
C GLY A 17 12.87 11.16 24.21
N VAL A 18 13.18 10.80 25.47
CA VAL A 18 14.08 9.68 25.82
C VAL A 18 13.45 8.32 25.52
N VAL A 19 12.12 8.19 25.65
CA VAL A 19 11.35 6.96 25.30
C VAL A 19 11.14 6.81 23.77
N GLY A 20 11.64 7.74 22.95
CA GLY A 20 11.56 7.62 21.49
C GLY A 20 10.15 7.79 20.92
N MET A 21 9.23 8.45 21.64
CA MET A 21 7.88 8.69 21.12
C MET A 21 7.86 9.73 20.00
N THR A 22 8.83 10.65 19.96
CA THR A 22 8.97 11.65 18.89
C THR A 22 9.31 11.03 17.52
N PRO A 23 10.30 10.12 17.38
CA PRO A 23 10.52 9.43 16.10
C PRO A 23 9.38 8.48 15.75
N ILE A 24 8.69 7.87 16.71
CA ILE A 24 7.50 7.03 16.44
C ILE A 24 6.35 7.87 15.87
N LYS A 25 6.07 9.05 16.44
CA LYS A 25 5.04 9.97 15.93
C LYS A 25 5.39 10.52 14.54
N ALA A 26 6.66 10.90 14.33
CA ALA A 26 7.13 11.35 13.02
C ALA A 26 7.03 10.22 11.98
N GLY A 27 7.44 8.99 12.33
CA GLY A 27 7.29 7.81 11.50
C GLY A 27 5.81 7.50 11.19
N PHE A 28 4.93 7.61 12.18
CA PHE A 28 3.49 7.42 11.99
C PHE A 28 2.87 8.49 11.11
N ALA A 29 3.32 9.74 11.20
CA ALA A 29 2.89 10.83 10.31
C ALA A 29 3.33 10.58 8.86
N VAL A 30 4.57 10.10 8.65
CA VAL A 30 5.08 9.71 7.33
C VAL A 30 4.32 8.51 6.78
N VAL A 31 4.10 7.47 7.58
CA VAL A 31 3.31 6.29 7.19
C VAL A 31 1.88 6.69 6.86
N ARG A 32 1.24 7.54 7.66
CA ARG A 32 -0.10 8.07 7.40
C ARG A 32 -0.14 8.95 6.15
N GLY A 33 0.88 9.79 5.94
CA GLY A 33 1.02 10.60 4.73
C GLY A 33 1.17 9.75 3.48
N ASN A 34 2.00 8.70 3.54
CA ASN A 34 2.18 7.72 2.47
C ASN A 34 0.92 6.86 2.26
N TRP A 35 0.24 6.48 3.34
CA TRP A 35 -1.04 5.77 3.29
C TRP A 35 -2.12 6.61 2.63
N ASN A 36 -2.22 7.87 3.00
CA ASN A 36 -3.14 8.83 2.39
C ASN A 36 -2.73 9.14 0.95
N ALA A 37 -1.44 9.17 0.62
CA ALA A 37 -0.95 9.32 -0.76
C ALA A 37 -1.25 8.08 -1.62
N LEU A 38 -1.18 6.87 -1.03
CA LEU A 38 -1.56 5.61 -1.70
C LEU A 38 -3.07 5.48 -1.88
N ARG A 39 -3.85 6.03 -0.93
CA ARG A 39 -5.33 6.02 -0.97
C ARG A 39 -5.89 7.15 -1.82
N SER A 40 -5.25 8.32 -1.84
CA SER A 40 -5.63 9.43 -2.71
C SER A 40 -5.29 9.08 -4.16
N ARG A 41 -6.29 9.19 -5.01
CA ARG A 41 -6.19 8.81 -6.42
C ARG A 41 -5.49 9.96 -7.16
N SER A 42 -4.57 9.66 -8.08
CA SER A 42 -4.09 10.66 -9.04
C SER A 42 -5.24 11.10 -9.96
N CYS A 43 -5.28 12.39 -10.28
CA CYS A 43 -6.29 12.97 -11.16
C CYS A 43 -6.13 12.43 -12.60
N PRO A 44 -7.22 11.92 -13.22
CA PRO A 44 -7.17 11.36 -14.57
C PRO A 44 -6.91 12.42 -15.65
N ARG A 45 -7.29 13.67 -15.41
CA ARG A 45 -7.17 14.78 -16.39
C ARG A 45 -5.76 15.36 -16.46
N CYS A 46 -5.16 15.68 -15.31
CA CYS A 46 -3.87 16.35 -15.27
C CYS A 46 -2.70 15.43 -14.92
N GLY A 47 -2.95 14.24 -14.35
CA GLY A 47 -1.93 13.26 -13.94
C GLY A 47 -1.03 13.69 -12.76
N ARG A 48 -0.97 14.98 -12.43
CA ARG A 48 -0.11 15.56 -11.39
C ARG A 48 -0.86 15.84 -10.08
N GLY A 49 -2.14 16.20 -10.18
CA GLY A 49 -2.97 16.49 -9.03
C GLY A 49 -3.48 15.24 -8.31
N ARG A 50 -3.87 15.41 -7.05
CA ARG A 50 -4.50 14.38 -6.23
C ARG A 50 -6.00 14.67 -6.12
N LEU A 51 -6.79 13.61 -6.18
CA LEU A 51 -8.22 13.65 -5.91
C LEU A 51 -8.45 13.71 -4.40
N TYR A 52 -9.22 14.70 -3.97
CA TYR A 52 -9.75 14.81 -2.61
C TYR A 52 -11.26 14.65 -2.66
N GLU A 53 -11.79 13.99 -1.65
CA GLU A 53 -13.23 13.81 -1.48
C GLU A 53 -13.80 15.04 -0.78
N PHE A 54 -14.86 15.61 -1.33
CA PHE A 54 -15.63 16.68 -0.71
C PHE A 54 -17.12 16.37 -0.83
N SER A 55 -17.89 16.84 0.13
CA SER A 55 -19.35 16.71 0.10
C SER A 55 -19.96 18.07 -0.13
N GLU A 56 -20.88 18.16 -1.08
CA GLU A 56 -21.64 19.38 -1.34
C GLU A 56 -23.13 19.08 -1.13
N VAL A 57 -23.83 19.98 -0.45
CA VAL A 57 -25.26 19.85 -0.16
C VAL A 57 -26.00 20.68 -1.19
N VAL A 58 -26.63 20.02 -2.15
CA VAL A 58 -27.47 20.65 -3.16
C VAL A 58 -28.90 20.20 -2.90
N GLU A 59 -29.82 21.16 -2.71
CA GLU A 59 -31.25 20.92 -2.51
C GLU A 59 -31.59 19.93 -1.35
N GLY A 60 -30.79 19.94 -0.28
CA GLY A 60 -31.01 19.09 0.91
C GLY A 60 -30.49 17.65 0.77
N THR A 61 -29.92 17.31 -0.38
CA THR A 61 -29.22 16.04 -0.62
C THR A 61 -27.70 16.23 -0.58
N THR A 62 -27.02 15.40 0.21
CA THR A 62 -25.55 15.41 0.31
C THR A 62 -24.96 14.57 -0.81
N TYR A 63 -24.31 15.23 -1.77
CA TYR A 63 -23.57 14.54 -2.82
C TYR A 63 -22.10 14.43 -2.44
N PHE A 64 -21.53 13.24 -2.57
CA PHE A 64 -20.09 13.01 -2.41
C PHE A 64 -19.42 13.18 -3.76
N ALA A 65 -18.47 14.10 -3.88
CA ALA A 65 -17.72 14.35 -5.10
C ALA A 65 -16.20 14.23 -4.87
N GLN A 66 -15.47 13.93 -5.93
CA GLN A 66 -14.01 13.92 -5.95
C GLN A 66 -13.52 15.10 -6.79
N GLY A 67 -12.79 16.01 -6.16
CA GLY A 67 -12.19 17.18 -6.80
C GLY A 67 -10.68 17.01 -6.95
N CYS A 68 -10.08 17.63 -7.95
CA CYS A 68 -8.63 17.70 -8.06
C CYS A 68 -8.10 18.98 -7.41
N ASN A 69 -7.01 18.86 -6.65
CA ASN A 69 -6.36 20.00 -6.01
C ASN A 69 -5.55 20.91 -6.96
N MET A 70 -5.33 20.50 -8.23
CA MET A 70 -4.45 21.21 -9.17
C MET A 70 -5.13 21.58 -10.50
N CYS A 71 -6.33 21.09 -10.76
CA CYS A 71 -7.09 21.43 -11.95
C CYS A 71 -8.60 21.41 -11.65
N ASP A 72 -9.40 22.00 -12.52
CA ASP A 72 -10.87 22.08 -12.40
C ASP A 72 -11.56 20.75 -12.77
N PHE A 73 -11.01 19.64 -12.32
CA PHE A 73 -11.63 18.33 -12.47
C PHE A 73 -12.44 18.03 -11.20
N TYR A 74 -13.73 17.79 -11.37
CA TYR A 74 -14.63 17.31 -10.33
C TYR A 74 -15.52 16.21 -10.90
N GLU A 75 -15.81 15.20 -10.09
CA GLU A 75 -16.64 14.06 -10.48
C GLU A 75 -17.51 13.64 -9.29
N PHE A 76 -18.81 13.47 -9.51
CA PHE A 76 -19.72 12.99 -8.48
C PHE A 76 -19.52 11.48 -8.30
N THR A 77 -19.41 11.05 -7.04
CA THR A 77 -19.15 9.66 -6.64
C THR A 77 -20.44 8.83 -6.65
N ASP A 78 -21.36 9.13 -7.57
CA ASP A 78 -22.46 8.21 -7.85
C ASP A 78 -21.89 6.95 -8.50
N SER A 79 -22.43 5.80 -8.10
CA SER A 79 -21.81 4.48 -8.31
C SER A 79 -21.48 4.13 -9.77
N GLU A 80 -22.11 4.78 -10.74
CA GLU A 80 -21.86 4.61 -12.18
C GLU A 80 -20.61 5.37 -12.67
N ALA A 81 -20.28 6.53 -12.10
CA ALA A 81 -19.13 7.35 -12.52
C ALA A 81 -17.77 6.70 -12.15
N VAL A 82 -17.74 5.91 -11.06
CA VAL A 82 -16.56 5.11 -10.67
C VAL A 82 -16.12 4.15 -11.78
N SER A 83 -17.04 3.71 -12.64
CA SER A 83 -16.72 2.83 -13.77
C SER A 83 -15.92 3.55 -14.87
N GLU A 84 -16.24 4.82 -15.12
CA GLU A 84 -15.63 5.62 -16.17
C GLU A 84 -14.20 5.99 -15.79
N THR A 85 -13.95 6.42 -14.55
CA THR A 85 -12.59 6.67 -14.05
C THR A 85 -11.72 5.42 -13.98
N LEU A 86 -12.29 4.27 -13.61
CA LEU A 86 -11.57 2.99 -13.69
C LEU A 86 -11.24 2.62 -15.13
N SER A 87 -12.13 2.91 -16.09
CA SER A 87 -11.90 2.64 -17.50
C SER A 87 -10.81 3.54 -18.10
N VAL A 88 -10.80 4.84 -17.75
CA VAL A 88 -9.76 5.80 -18.17
C VAL A 88 -8.42 5.41 -17.57
N ARG A 89 -8.37 5.04 -16.29
CA ARG A 89 -7.15 4.58 -15.63
C ARG A 89 -6.66 3.25 -16.20
N ARG A 90 -7.56 2.34 -16.55
CA ARG A 90 -7.21 1.10 -17.26
C ARG A 90 -6.56 1.43 -18.59
N ARG A 91 -7.12 2.35 -19.38
CA ARG A 91 -6.53 2.81 -20.65
C ARG A 91 -5.15 3.44 -20.45
N GLN A 92 -4.99 4.34 -19.47
CA GLN A 92 -3.70 4.96 -19.14
C GLN A 92 -2.64 3.96 -18.67
N THR A 93 -3.05 2.98 -17.86
CA THR A 93 -2.15 1.93 -17.36
C THR A 93 -1.75 1.01 -18.51
N LEU A 94 -2.70 0.60 -19.35
CA LEU A 94 -2.42 -0.22 -20.53
C LEU A 94 -1.53 0.53 -21.54
N SER A 95 -1.75 1.84 -21.77
CA SER A 95 -0.89 2.62 -22.66
C SER A 95 0.53 2.75 -22.11
N ALA A 96 0.69 2.94 -20.80
CA ALA A 96 2.01 2.94 -20.15
C ALA A 96 2.68 1.56 -20.15
N LEU A 97 1.91 0.46 -20.07
CA LEU A 97 2.45 -0.90 -20.20
C LEU A 97 2.81 -1.26 -21.65
N ASN A 98 2.11 -0.69 -22.64
CA ASN A 98 2.35 -0.93 -24.07
C ASN A 98 3.59 -0.18 -24.59
N GLU A 99 4.16 0.73 -23.79
CA GLU A 99 5.44 1.37 -24.09
C GLU A 99 6.56 0.31 -24.16
N GLN A 100 7.28 0.29 -25.29
CA GLN A 100 8.24 -0.77 -25.60
C GLN A 100 9.25 -1.00 -24.47
N GLY A 101 9.30 -2.24 -23.97
CA GLY A 101 10.23 -2.68 -22.94
C GLY A 101 9.84 -2.38 -21.48
N VAL A 102 8.82 -1.56 -21.21
CA VAL A 102 8.36 -1.30 -19.82
C VAL A 102 7.75 -2.57 -19.22
N ARG A 103 6.89 -3.26 -19.99
CA ARG A 103 6.27 -4.53 -19.59
C ARG A 103 7.31 -5.59 -19.23
N GLU A 104 8.33 -5.78 -20.07
CA GLU A 104 9.38 -6.76 -19.81
C GLU A 104 10.22 -6.43 -18.57
N LYS A 105 10.58 -5.15 -18.38
CA LYS A 105 11.31 -4.70 -17.19
C LYS A 105 10.50 -4.96 -15.93
N LEU A 106 9.20 -4.68 -15.94
CA LEU A 106 8.29 -4.96 -14.83
C LEU A 106 8.18 -6.47 -14.55
N LEU A 107 8.01 -7.29 -15.60
CA LEU A 107 7.95 -8.75 -15.46
C LEU A 107 9.23 -9.31 -14.83
N ARG A 108 10.41 -8.89 -15.32
CA ARG A 108 11.71 -9.29 -14.73
C ARG A 108 11.78 -8.86 -13.27
N ARG A 109 11.44 -7.61 -12.98
CA ARG A 109 11.45 -7.06 -11.61
C ARG A 109 10.55 -7.89 -10.67
N TYR A 110 9.28 -8.09 -11.00
CA TYR A 110 8.36 -8.82 -10.12
C TYR A 110 8.77 -10.29 -9.95
N LYS A 111 9.29 -10.93 -10.99
CA LYS A 111 9.87 -12.27 -10.90
C LYS A 111 11.04 -12.33 -9.92
N TRP A 112 12.01 -11.42 -10.05
CA TRP A 112 13.16 -11.34 -9.14
C TRP A 112 12.72 -11.09 -7.70
N TRP A 113 11.85 -10.10 -7.46
CA TRP A 113 11.37 -9.80 -6.10
C TRP A 113 10.55 -10.92 -5.49
N SER A 114 9.71 -11.61 -6.28
CA SER A 114 8.94 -12.74 -5.80
C SER A 114 9.85 -13.86 -5.29
N ARG A 115 10.92 -14.18 -6.02
CA ARG A 115 11.91 -15.19 -5.61
C ARG A 115 12.70 -14.78 -4.37
N ILE A 116 13.14 -13.52 -4.31
CA ILE A 116 13.87 -12.98 -3.16
C ILE A 116 13.00 -13.05 -1.90
N TYR A 117 11.74 -12.60 -1.97
CA TYR A 117 10.84 -12.66 -0.83
C TYR A 117 10.49 -14.10 -0.45
N LEU A 118 10.29 -14.99 -1.42
CA LEU A 118 10.03 -16.40 -1.12
C LEU A 118 11.22 -17.02 -0.36
N PHE A 119 12.44 -16.82 -0.86
CA PHE A 119 13.66 -17.30 -0.21
C PHE A 119 13.88 -16.68 1.17
N ALA A 120 13.68 -15.37 1.30
CA ALA A 120 13.77 -14.68 2.59
C ALA A 120 12.72 -15.20 3.58
N SER A 121 11.50 -15.48 3.13
CA SER A 121 10.45 -16.06 3.99
C SER A 121 10.83 -17.46 4.48
N LEU A 122 11.41 -18.30 3.61
CA LEU A 122 11.92 -19.62 3.98
C LEU A 122 13.06 -19.52 5.00
N LEU A 123 14.00 -18.60 4.79
CA LEU A 123 15.09 -18.33 5.73
C LEU A 123 14.56 -17.92 7.11
N CYS A 124 13.52 -17.06 7.14
CA CYS A 124 12.89 -16.65 8.40
C CYS A 124 12.21 -17.82 9.12
N VAL A 125 11.57 -18.73 8.39
CA VAL A 125 10.98 -19.94 8.97
C VAL A 125 12.07 -20.85 9.52
N LEU A 126 13.14 -21.10 8.77
CA LEU A 126 14.28 -21.91 9.23
C LEU A 126 14.94 -21.29 10.48
N LEU A 127 15.13 -19.97 10.49
CA LEU A 127 15.64 -19.25 11.65
C LEU A 127 14.70 -19.37 12.85
N SER A 128 13.38 -19.27 12.64
CA SER A 128 12.40 -19.41 13.70
C SER A 128 12.41 -20.82 14.31
N LEU A 129 12.60 -21.85 13.49
CA LEU A 129 12.74 -23.24 13.95
C LEU A 129 14.03 -23.42 14.75
N ALA A 130 15.16 -22.89 14.25
CA ALA A 130 16.42 -22.94 14.99
C ALA A 130 16.34 -22.22 16.34
N LEU A 131 15.68 -21.06 16.40
CA LEU A 131 15.45 -20.33 17.65
C LEU A 131 14.53 -21.08 18.60
N LEU A 132 13.53 -21.80 18.08
CA LEU A 132 12.64 -22.63 18.87
C LEU A 132 13.39 -23.80 19.53
N PHE A 133 14.26 -24.50 18.78
CA PHE A 133 15.08 -25.57 19.33
C PHE A 133 16.07 -25.08 20.40
N ASN A 134 16.56 -23.84 20.28
CA ASN A 134 17.44 -23.22 21.27
C ASN A 134 16.68 -22.59 22.46
N GLY A 135 15.35 -22.69 22.53
CA GLY A 135 14.54 -22.11 23.62
C GLY A 135 14.54 -20.57 23.64
N ASN A 136 14.83 -19.91 22.52
CA ASN A 136 14.98 -18.47 22.47
C ASN A 136 13.63 -17.75 22.32
N ARG A 137 13.34 -16.79 23.20
CA ARG A 137 12.13 -15.96 23.23
C ARG A 137 11.81 -15.18 21.94
N TYR A 138 12.78 -15.00 21.05
CA TYR A 138 12.59 -14.28 19.77
C TYR A 138 12.01 -15.13 18.63
N PHE A 139 11.73 -16.42 18.84
CA PHE A 139 11.19 -17.31 17.79
C PHE A 139 9.89 -16.77 17.17
N GLY A 140 8.99 -16.21 18.00
CA GLY A 140 7.70 -15.68 17.54
C GLY A 140 7.85 -14.46 16.63
N SER A 141 8.80 -13.57 16.94
CA SER A 141 9.09 -12.40 16.11
C SER A 141 9.64 -12.80 14.73
N ALA A 142 10.53 -13.80 14.69
CA ALA A 142 11.07 -14.33 13.44
C ALA A 142 9.99 -14.99 12.57
N ALA A 143 9.08 -15.76 13.18
CA ALA A 143 7.95 -16.38 12.48
C ALA A 143 6.98 -15.33 11.89
N LEU A 144 6.63 -14.30 12.67
CA LEU A 144 5.79 -13.20 12.20
C LEU A 144 6.44 -12.45 11.03
N LEU A 145 7.74 -12.15 11.13
CA LEU A 145 8.49 -11.52 10.05
C LEU A 145 8.44 -12.39 8.77
N GLY A 146 8.66 -13.70 8.92
CA GLY A 146 8.55 -14.65 7.81
C GLY A 146 7.18 -14.61 7.13
N MET A 147 6.10 -14.53 7.91
CA MET A 147 4.73 -14.42 7.38
C MET A 147 4.51 -13.11 6.61
N PHE A 148 4.97 -11.96 7.12
CA PHE A 148 4.86 -10.70 6.40
C PHE A 148 5.62 -10.71 5.07
N VAL A 149 6.82 -11.30 5.06
CA VAL A 149 7.63 -11.43 3.84
C VAL A 149 6.97 -12.40 2.85
N LEU A 150 6.35 -13.48 3.34
CA LEU A 150 5.59 -14.42 2.50
C LEU A 150 4.41 -13.73 1.80
N VAL A 151 3.65 -12.88 2.51
CA VAL A 151 2.57 -12.08 1.91
C VAL A 151 3.10 -11.17 0.80
N ARG A 152 4.28 -10.56 0.98
CA ARG A 152 4.94 -9.77 -0.07
C ARG A 152 5.35 -10.62 -1.27
N ALA A 153 5.82 -11.85 -1.04
CA ALA A 153 6.15 -12.80 -2.10
C ALA A 153 4.92 -13.14 -2.95
N PHE A 154 3.79 -13.46 -2.31
CA PHE A 154 2.52 -13.72 -2.99
C PHE A 154 2.00 -12.50 -3.74
N LEU A 155 2.10 -11.30 -3.16
CA LEU A 155 1.67 -10.08 -3.82
C LEU A 155 2.51 -9.81 -5.08
N ALA A 156 3.82 -10.02 -5.03
CA ALA A 156 4.71 -9.89 -6.18
C ALA A 156 4.41 -10.94 -7.26
N SER A 157 4.19 -12.20 -6.87
CA SER A 157 3.79 -13.28 -7.78
C SER A 157 2.44 -12.98 -8.46
N TYR A 158 1.45 -12.50 -7.70
CA TYR A 158 0.16 -12.12 -8.25
C TYR A 158 0.28 -10.97 -9.26
N ARG A 159 1.08 -9.95 -8.98
CA ARG A 159 1.34 -8.85 -9.93
C ARG A 159 2.05 -9.33 -11.20
N PHE A 160 3.01 -10.24 -11.06
CA PHE A 160 3.65 -10.86 -12.23
C PHE A 160 2.63 -11.60 -13.11
N TRP A 161 1.77 -12.41 -12.50
CA TRP A 161 0.71 -13.14 -13.19
C TRP A 161 -0.25 -12.17 -13.92
N GLN A 162 -0.77 -11.16 -13.22
CA GLN A 162 -1.67 -10.16 -13.80
C GLN A 162 -1.11 -9.48 -15.07
N ILE A 163 0.19 -9.15 -15.07
CA ILE A 163 0.86 -8.51 -16.21
C ILE A 163 1.16 -9.52 -17.33
N ARG A 164 1.40 -10.79 -16.98
CA ARG A 164 1.67 -11.86 -17.95
C ARG A 164 0.43 -12.22 -18.76
N GLU A 165 -0.73 -12.38 -18.13
CA GLU A 165 -1.98 -12.72 -18.83
C GLU A 165 -2.84 -11.50 -19.23
N ASP A 166 -2.33 -10.28 -19.08
CA ASP A 166 -3.05 -9.03 -19.36
C ASP A 166 -4.39 -8.90 -18.61
N ARG A 167 -4.53 -9.55 -17.45
CA ARG A 167 -5.74 -9.56 -16.62
C ARG A 167 -5.77 -8.40 -15.61
N LEU A 168 -5.17 -7.26 -15.95
CA LEU A 168 -5.22 -6.07 -15.10
C LEU A 168 -6.69 -5.63 -14.95
N PHE A 169 -7.18 -5.60 -13.70
CA PHE A 169 -8.53 -5.19 -13.29
C PHE A 169 -9.67 -6.16 -13.66
N ALA A 170 -9.40 -7.43 -13.94
CA ALA A 170 -10.48 -8.42 -14.12
C ALA A 170 -11.11 -8.81 -12.76
N PRO A 171 -12.45 -8.74 -12.60
CA PRO A 171 -13.11 -9.19 -11.39
C PRO A 171 -12.89 -10.71 -11.24
N GLY A 172 -12.55 -11.16 -10.03
CA GLY A 172 -12.30 -12.59 -9.75
C GLY A 172 -10.91 -13.12 -10.14
N ALA A 173 -10.02 -12.28 -10.67
CA ALA A 173 -8.66 -12.66 -11.10
C ALA A 173 -7.84 -13.35 -9.99
N PHE A 174 -8.02 -12.96 -8.72
CA PHE A 174 -7.34 -13.59 -7.59
C PHE A 174 -7.70 -15.08 -7.41
N LYS A 175 -8.99 -15.42 -7.58
CA LYS A 175 -9.47 -16.81 -7.42
C LYS A 175 -8.89 -17.71 -8.51
N GLU A 176 -8.76 -17.19 -9.73
CA GLU A 176 -8.15 -17.91 -10.84
C GLU A 176 -6.64 -18.08 -10.65
N TRP A 177 -5.94 -17.03 -10.20
CA TRP A 177 -4.52 -17.11 -9.86
C TRP A 177 -4.25 -18.20 -8.83
N PHE A 178 -5.06 -18.25 -7.76
CA PHE A 178 -4.93 -19.26 -6.71
C PHE A 178 -5.19 -20.67 -7.23
N LYS A 179 -6.24 -20.86 -8.06
CA LYS A 179 -6.57 -22.16 -8.67
C LYS A 179 -5.50 -22.66 -9.64
N LYS A 180 -4.85 -21.76 -10.39
CA LYS A 180 -3.81 -22.13 -11.36
C LYS A 180 -2.45 -22.45 -10.71
N GLY A 181 -2.29 -22.25 -9.40
CA GLY A 181 -1.03 -22.49 -8.71
C GLY A 181 0.10 -21.57 -9.16
N ALA A 182 -0.22 -20.39 -9.70
CA ALA A 182 0.77 -19.43 -10.21
C ALA A 182 1.50 -18.65 -9.10
N TRP A 183 1.52 -19.19 -7.87
CA TRP A 183 2.12 -18.60 -6.68
C TRP A 183 3.65 -18.68 -6.64
N ILE A 184 4.26 -19.54 -7.47
CA ILE A 184 5.72 -19.69 -7.60
C ILE A 184 6.11 -19.23 -9.01
N VAL A 185 7.03 -18.26 -9.10
CA VAL A 185 7.45 -17.58 -10.34
C VAL A 185 8.97 -17.63 -10.49
#